data_AF-A0A1Z5JRT0-F1
#
_entry.id   AF-A0A1Z5JRT0-F1
#
_cell.length_a   1.000
_cell.length_b   1.000
_cell.length_c   1.000
_cell.angle_alpha   90.00
_cell.angle_beta   90.00
_cell.angle_gamma   90.00
#
_symmetry.space_group_name_H-M   'P 1'
#
loop_
_entity.id
_entity.type
_entity.pdbx_description
1 polymer ?
#
loop_
_entity_poly.entity_id
_entity_poly.type
_entity_poly.pdbx_seq_one_letter_code
_entity_poly.pdbx_strand_id
1 'polypeptide(L)'
;MVDTRHSLCLVALVLFAGVNCFTITTINSGRAQVALAAVSPREPKGDAYSGNSNPEPSSDAEQQETTIFQSLARNLAQLSLQDYKWRSDIFKAKEAERMLEQSLARMRGEDPMYVRPMDASESSLGPLGRWEKSAVEWLSQVVEEEGRRAERIVNGGGQLVRPKDAGTELGPLGFLESAASDFLDRIKLSESERVRTKTIRPKDLDESMRGPLGEAEYRAVRIFEEIRDAELLRMSQSRRRGGEVVRPLDVPGPLGELEAKVLELFDAEQKRAAEKRRNAPGAFLRPKDAKYKGPLGEAEQKAYETLAQLNEAERLRLKSIQRILEEKRPMDNDRNSPLGILETFIVGLVRAPILLVSVLRRVVELLQSQPLDGADELLVRKDEGKKYRRR
;
A
#
# COMPACT_ATOMS: atom_id res chain seq x y z
N MET A 1 -37.29 29.38 7.12
CA MET A 1 -36.34 28.89 8.12
C MET A 1 -35.18 28.25 7.37
N VAL A 2 -34.08 28.99 7.21
CA VAL A 2 -32.90 28.57 6.45
C VAL A 2 -31.98 27.80 7.38
N ASP A 3 -31.57 26.62 6.93
CA ASP A 3 -30.91 25.58 7.72
C ASP A 3 -29.46 25.99 8.07
N THR A 4 -29.26 26.45 9.30
CA THR A 4 -27.97 26.94 9.82
C THR A 4 -26.89 25.86 9.94
N ARG A 5 -27.24 24.59 9.70
CA ARG A 5 -26.31 23.45 9.77
C ARG A 5 -25.35 23.35 8.58
N HIS A 6 -25.69 23.93 7.42
CA HIS A 6 -24.80 23.90 6.25
C HIS A 6 -23.73 24.99 6.26
N SER A 7 -23.95 26.11 6.94
CA SER A 7 -22.97 27.22 6.97
C SER A 7 -21.74 26.92 7.83
N LEU A 8 -21.91 26.20 8.96
CA LEU A 8 -20.78 25.84 9.84
C LEU A 8 -19.86 24.77 9.24
N CYS A 9 -20.37 23.92 8.36
CA CYS A 9 -19.55 22.88 7.70
C CYS A 9 -18.64 23.49 6.61
N LEU A 10 -19.11 24.54 5.93
CA LEU A 10 -18.37 25.25 4.90
C LEU A 10 -17.23 26.10 5.46
N VAL A 11 -17.41 26.72 6.63
CA VAL A 11 -16.36 27.51 7.29
C VAL A 11 -15.24 26.62 7.86
N ALA A 12 -15.57 25.42 8.36
CA ALA A 12 -14.56 24.47 8.84
C ALA A 12 -13.69 23.88 7.70
N LEU A 13 -14.27 23.68 6.51
CA LEU A 13 -13.56 23.17 5.33
C LEU A 13 -12.57 24.20 4.74
N VAL A 14 -12.91 25.49 4.79
CA VAL A 14 -12.03 26.56 4.29
C VAL A 14 -10.83 26.79 5.23
N LEU A 15 -11.00 26.66 6.55
CA LEU A 15 -9.90 26.79 7.51
C LEU A 15 -8.94 25.60 7.48
N PHE A 16 -9.41 24.38 7.20
CA PHE A 16 -8.53 23.20 7.08
C PHE A 16 -7.74 23.15 5.76
N ALA A 17 -8.29 23.69 4.67
CA ALA A 17 -7.60 23.72 3.37
C ALA A 17 -6.49 24.79 3.32
N GLY A 18 -6.64 25.90 4.05
CA GLY A 18 -5.64 26.99 4.07
C GLY A 18 -4.34 26.67 4.80
N VAL A 19 -4.39 25.84 5.84
CA VAL A 19 -3.22 25.56 6.70
C VAL A 19 -2.26 24.54 6.08
N ASN A 20 -2.75 23.59 5.27
CA ASN A 20 -1.91 22.57 4.64
C ASN A 20 -1.17 23.04 3.37
N CYS A 21 -1.55 24.18 2.79
CA CYS A 21 -0.91 24.68 1.57
C CYS A 21 0.33 25.55 1.86
N PHE A 22 0.51 26.02 3.10
CA PHE A 22 1.60 26.96 3.45
C PHE A 22 2.88 26.28 3.97
N THR A 23 2.85 25.00 4.30
CA THR A 23 4.01 24.27 4.88
C THR A 23 4.82 23.46 3.86
N ILE A 24 4.32 23.26 2.63
CA ILE A 24 5.02 22.45 1.61
C ILE A 24 5.93 23.31 0.70
N THR A 25 5.72 24.62 0.63
CA THR A 25 6.45 25.50 -0.30
C THR A 25 7.77 26.07 0.22
N THR A 26 8.12 25.92 1.49
CA THR A 26 9.32 26.54 2.09
C THR A 26 10.53 25.62 2.26
N ILE A 27 10.46 24.33 1.89
CA ILE A 27 11.58 23.39 2.08
C ILE A 27 12.40 23.11 0.80
N ASN A 28 11.92 23.51 -0.39
CA ASN A 28 12.55 23.12 -1.67
C ASN A 28 13.31 24.23 -2.45
N SER A 29 13.64 25.37 -1.84
CA SER A 29 14.33 26.47 -2.55
C SER A 29 15.86 26.51 -2.44
N GLY A 30 16.50 25.50 -1.84
CA GLY A 30 17.96 25.46 -1.69
C GLY A 30 18.59 24.18 -2.23
N ARG A 31 19.30 24.30 -3.37
CA ARG A 31 20.13 23.27 -4.05
C ARG A 31 19.43 22.31 -5.01
N ALA A 32 19.53 22.61 -6.30
CA ALA A 32 20.19 21.75 -7.29
C ALA A 32 20.05 22.36 -8.70
N GLN A 33 20.94 23.29 -9.05
CA GLN A 33 21.29 23.48 -10.45
C GLN A 33 22.36 22.44 -10.79
N VAL A 34 21.92 21.25 -11.21
CA VAL A 34 22.77 20.29 -11.93
C VAL A 34 22.29 20.32 -13.36
N ALA A 35 23.17 20.79 -14.24
CA ALA A 35 22.95 20.92 -15.66
C ALA A 35 22.62 19.55 -16.28
N LEU A 36 21.36 19.39 -16.69
CA LEU A 36 20.93 18.31 -17.57
C LEU A 36 21.39 18.69 -18.99
N ALA A 37 22.60 18.29 -19.36
CA ALA A 37 23.07 18.40 -20.74
C ALA A 37 22.24 17.44 -21.60
N ALA A 38 21.54 18.03 -22.57
CA ALA A 38 20.67 17.35 -23.51
C ALA A 38 21.44 16.32 -24.34
N VAL A 39 21.07 15.05 -24.21
CA VAL A 39 21.39 14.01 -25.20
C VAL A 39 20.56 14.29 -26.45
N SER A 40 21.17 15.00 -27.40
CA SER A 40 20.60 15.23 -28.73
C SER A 40 20.84 14.00 -29.61
N PRO A 41 19.82 13.48 -30.32
CA PRO A 41 19.99 12.36 -31.24
C PRO A 41 20.74 12.84 -32.50
N ARG A 42 21.97 12.35 -32.70
CA ARG A 42 22.74 12.55 -33.93
C ARG A 42 22.14 11.71 -35.06
N GLU A 43 21.56 12.39 -36.05
CA GLU A 43 21.24 11.79 -37.35
C GLU A 43 22.52 11.36 -38.09
N PRO A 44 22.50 10.22 -38.81
CA PRO A 44 23.62 9.80 -39.63
C PRO A 44 23.56 10.52 -40.99
N LYS A 45 24.30 11.62 -41.13
CA LYS A 45 24.68 12.13 -42.46
C LYS A 45 25.99 11.47 -42.86
N GLY A 46 25.90 10.59 -43.84
CA GLY A 46 27.07 10.16 -44.61
C GLY A 46 27.62 11.35 -45.37
N ASP A 47 28.95 11.50 -45.36
CA ASP A 47 29.74 11.84 -46.54
C ASP A 47 31.23 11.79 -46.23
N ALA A 48 31.97 11.35 -47.25
CA ALA A 48 33.33 11.71 -47.62
C ALA A 48 34.41 11.79 -46.52
N TYR A 49 35.27 10.77 -46.53
CA TYR A 49 36.62 10.79 -45.97
C TYR A 49 37.42 12.01 -46.46
N SER A 50 37.60 12.98 -45.58
CA SER A 50 38.61 14.04 -45.69
C SER A 50 39.36 14.05 -44.36
N GLY A 51 40.65 13.71 -44.41
CA GLY A 51 41.52 13.54 -43.25
C GLY A 51 41.50 14.77 -42.34
N ASN A 52 40.88 14.61 -41.18
CA ASN A 52 40.95 15.55 -40.08
C ASN A 52 41.60 14.81 -38.92
N SER A 53 42.88 15.07 -38.68
CA SER A 53 43.60 14.62 -37.49
C SER A 53 43.03 15.35 -36.29
N ASN A 54 41.92 14.84 -35.75
CA ASN A 54 41.43 15.27 -34.44
C ASN A 54 42.55 15.04 -33.43
N PRO A 55 42.95 16.07 -32.66
CA PRO A 55 43.92 15.87 -31.58
C PRO A 55 43.34 14.82 -30.63
N GLU A 56 44.08 13.74 -30.38
CA GLU A 56 43.70 12.76 -29.37
C GLU A 56 43.49 13.52 -28.05
N PRO A 57 42.33 13.35 -27.39
CA PRO A 57 42.10 13.97 -26.10
C PRO A 57 43.21 13.51 -25.15
N SER A 58 43.99 14.46 -24.64
CA SER A 58 45.06 14.20 -23.68
C SER A 58 44.50 13.40 -22.51
N SER A 59 45.08 12.22 -22.25
CA SER A 59 44.71 11.26 -21.20
C SER A 59 44.51 11.89 -19.82
N ASP A 60 45.15 13.03 -19.57
CA ASP A 60 45.15 13.73 -18.30
C ASP A 60 43.79 14.37 -17.96
N ALA A 61 43.01 14.78 -18.98
CA ALA A 61 41.69 15.38 -18.77
C ALA A 61 40.64 14.33 -18.35
N GLU A 62 40.68 13.15 -18.98
CA GLU A 62 39.80 12.02 -18.65
C GLU A 62 40.11 11.46 -17.24
N GLN A 63 41.40 11.44 -16.86
CA GLN A 63 41.81 11.10 -15.50
C GLN A 63 41.32 12.12 -14.47
N GLN A 64 41.35 13.42 -14.76
CA GLN A 64 40.82 14.43 -13.83
C GLN A 64 39.31 14.30 -13.61
N GLU A 65 38.51 14.09 -14.67
CA GLU A 65 37.07 13.92 -14.51
C GLU A 65 36.72 12.71 -13.65
N THR A 66 37.38 11.57 -13.88
CA THR A 66 37.13 10.36 -13.08
C THR A 66 37.46 10.54 -11.60
N THR A 67 38.51 11.30 -11.26
CA THR A 67 38.84 11.60 -9.86
C THR A 67 37.81 12.49 -9.17
N ILE A 68 37.23 13.47 -9.89
CA ILE A 68 36.17 14.34 -9.35
C ILE A 68 34.92 13.49 -9.07
N PHE A 69 34.49 12.66 -10.03
CA PHE A 69 33.33 11.79 -9.83
C PHE A 69 33.54 10.77 -8.71
N GLN A 70 34.72 10.15 -8.60
CA GLN A 70 35.04 9.22 -7.52
C GLN A 70 35.04 9.92 -6.16
N SER A 71 35.61 11.13 -6.06
CA SER A 71 35.59 11.90 -4.82
C SER A 71 34.17 12.28 -4.38
N LEU A 72 33.31 12.65 -5.34
CA LEU A 72 31.90 12.95 -5.08
C LEU A 72 31.13 11.70 -4.65
N ALA A 73 31.31 10.58 -5.35
CA ALA A 73 30.70 9.29 -5.02
C ALA A 73 31.13 8.81 -3.63
N ARG A 74 32.41 8.94 -3.28
CA ARG A 74 32.95 8.64 -1.96
C ARG A 74 32.31 9.50 -0.86
N ASN A 75 32.21 10.82 -1.09
CA ASN A 75 31.61 11.74 -0.12
C ASN A 75 30.11 11.45 0.10
N LEU A 76 29.37 11.16 -0.98
CA LEU A 76 27.96 10.76 -0.88
C LEU A 76 27.82 9.41 -0.17
N ALA A 77 28.66 8.44 -0.47
CA ALA A 77 28.66 7.14 0.21
C ALA A 77 29.03 7.27 1.71
N GLN A 78 29.92 8.20 2.06
CA GLN A 78 30.24 8.48 3.46
C GLN A 78 29.05 9.11 4.19
N LEU A 79 28.32 10.03 3.54
CA LEU A 79 27.11 10.63 4.09
C LEU A 79 25.99 9.59 4.24
N SER A 80 25.79 8.72 3.24
CA SER A 80 24.81 7.64 3.32
C SER A 80 25.17 6.63 4.40
N LEU A 81 26.46 6.34 4.61
CA LEU A 81 26.92 5.47 5.70
C LEU A 81 26.66 6.08 7.08
N GLN A 82 26.86 7.39 7.24
CA GLN A 82 26.54 8.10 8.48
C GLN A 82 25.03 8.09 8.75
N ASP A 83 24.21 8.36 7.73
CA ASP A 83 22.75 8.29 7.83
C ASP A 83 22.28 6.87 8.16
N TYR A 84 22.86 5.84 7.53
CA TYR A 84 22.60 4.44 7.86
C TYR A 84 22.91 4.14 9.33
N LYS A 85 24.10 4.50 9.82
CA LYS A 85 24.49 4.27 11.22
C LYS A 85 23.48 4.91 12.17
N TRP A 86 23.16 6.20 11.94
CA TRP A 86 22.19 6.94 12.74
C TRP A 86 20.80 6.29 12.75
N ARG A 87 20.26 5.90 11.58
CA ARG A 87 18.95 5.23 11.50
C ARG A 87 18.97 3.84 12.14
N SER A 88 20.04 3.09 11.93
CA SER A 88 20.20 1.76 12.51
C SER A 88 20.29 1.81 14.03
N ASP A 89 20.98 2.81 14.59
CA ASP A 89 21.11 3.01 16.02
C ASP A 89 19.78 3.42 16.64
N ILE A 90 19.03 4.35 16.01
CA ILE A 90 17.68 4.71 16.45
C ILE A 90 16.74 3.50 16.40
N PHE A 91 16.81 2.69 15.35
CA PHE A 91 15.96 1.51 15.21
C PHE A 91 16.29 0.48 16.29
N LYS A 92 17.57 0.16 16.50
CA LYS A 92 18.03 -0.77 17.55
C LYS A 92 17.69 -0.26 18.96
N ALA A 93 17.84 1.03 19.22
CA ALA A 93 17.47 1.63 20.50
C ALA A 93 15.97 1.49 20.76
N LYS A 94 15.12 1.86 19.80
CA LYS A 94 13.66 1.69 19.91
C LYS A 94 13.23 0.23 20.03
N GLU A 95 13.93 -0.67 19.35
CA GLU A 95 13.66 -2.11 19.41
C GLU A 95 14.06 -2.69 20.77
N ALA A 96 15.21 -2.29 21.32
CA ALA A 96 15.65 -2.67 22.66
C ALA A 96 14.72 -2.12 23.75
N GLU A 97 14.32 -0.84 23.66
CA GLU A 97 13.33 -0.24 24.55
C GLU A 97 12.00 -1.01 24.51
N ARG A 98 11.56 -1.40 23.31
CA ARG A 98 10.34 -2.19 23.13
C ARG A 98 10.46 -3.58 23.76
N MET A 99 11.55 -4.29 23.51
CA MET A 99 11.79 -5.62 24.10
C MET A 99 11.87 -5.54 25.63
N LEU A 100 12.48 -4.47 26.16
CA LEU A 100 12.52 -4.21 27.58
C LEU A 100 11.12 -3.93 28.15
N GLU A 101 10.32 -3.08 27.50
CA GLU A 101 8.93 -2.79 27.90
C GLU A 101 8.06 -4.05 27.87
N GLN A 102 8.18 -4.89 26.83
CA GLN A 102 7.50 -6.18 26.74
C GLN A 102 7.95 -7.15 27.84
N SER A 103 9.25 -7.20 28.16
CA SER A 103 9.77 -8.07 29.22
C SER A 103 9.28 -7.61 30.61
N LEU A 104 9.24 -6.31 30.86
CA LEU A 104 8.73 -5.71 32.10
C LEU A 104 7.23 -5.98 32.25
N ALA A 105 6.44 -5.81 31.19
CA ALA A 105 5.01 -6.11 31.20
C ALA A 105 4.76 -7.58 31.57
N ARG A 106 5.49 -8.51 30.92
CA ARG A 106 5.42 -9.95 31.24
C ARG A 106 5.78 -10.25 32.69
N MET A 107 6.81 -9.62 33.24
CA MET A 107 7.20 -9.80 34.65
C MET A 107 6.16 -9.26 35.63
N ARG A 108 5.41 -8.22 35.25
CA ARG A 108 4.31 -7.68 36.06
C ARG A 108 3.01 -8.47 35.92
N GLY A 109 2.97 -9.47 35.03
CA GLY A 109 1.72 -10.16 34.67
C GLY A 109 0.75 -9.27 33.89
N GLU A 110 1.24 -8.18 33.31
CA GLU A 110 0.48 -7.25 32.50
C GLU A 110 0.68 -7.57 31.01
N ASP A 111 -0.39 -7.47 30.21
CA ASP A 111 -0.24 -7.52 28.77
C ASP A 111 0.53 -6.30 28.28
N PRO A 112 1.48 -6.45 27.34
CA PRO A 112 2.23 -5.32 26.80
C PRO A 112 1.29 -4.28 26.21
N MET A 113 1.49 -3.03 26.63
CA MET A 113 0.69 -1.86 26.28
C MET A 113 0.53 -1.67 24.77
N TYR A 114 1.54 -2.08 23.99
CA TYR A 114 1.55 -2.11 22.54
C TYR A 114 2.17 -3.40 22.02
N VAL A 115 1.47 -4.09 21.13
CA VAL A 115 2.04 -5.15 20.31
C VAL A 115 1.98 -4.63 18.87
N ARG A 116 3.13 -4.46 18.20
CA ARG A 116 3.07 -4.19 16.75
C ARG A 116 2.45 -5.43 16.09
N PRO A 117 1.65 -5.27 15.02
CA PRO A 117 1.05 -6.42 14.36
C PRO A 117 2.05 -7.49 13.93
N MET A 118 3.30 -7.10 13.63
CA MET A 118 4.39 -8.04 13.30
C MET A 118 4.96 -8.84 14.49
N ASP A 119 4.76 -8.39 15.73
CA ASP A 119 5.29 -9.05 16.95
C ASP A 119 4.32 -10.04 17.58
N ALA A 120 3.09 -10.11 17.05
CA ALA A 120 2.10 -11.06 17.52
C ALA A 120 2.62 -12.49 17.31
N SER A 121 2.21 -13.43 18.16
CA SER A 121 2.59 -14.85 17.99
C SER A 121 2.17 -15.34 16.59
N GLU A 122 2.89 -16.31 16.01
CA GLU A 122 2.57 -16.80 14.66
C GLU A 122 1.11 -17.29 14.51
N SER A 123 0.52 -17.76 15.62
CA SER A 123 -0.88 -18.17 15.71
C SER A 123 -1.88 -17.00 15.69
N SER A 124 -1.47 -15.80 16.11
CA SER A 124 -2.28 -14.57 16.14
C SER A 124 -1.91 -13.57 15.05
N LEU A 125 -0.90 -13.91 14.24
CA LEU A 125 -0.41 -13.09 13.14
C LEU A 125 -1.42 -13.11 11.97
N GLY A 126 -2.29 -12.09 11.96
CA GLY A 126 -3.21 -11.83 10.86
C GLY A 126 -2.47 -11.55 9.54
N PRO A 127 -3.21 -11.49 8.41
CA PRO A 127 -2.60 -11.23 7.10
C PRO A 127 -1.78 -9.93 7.09
N LEU A 128 -2.29 -8.85 7.69
CA LEU A 128 -1.55 -7.59 7.79
C LEU A 128 -0.25 -7.72 8.58
N GLY A 129 -0.24 -8.47 9.68
CA GLY A 129 0.97 -8.70 10.47
C GLY A 129 2.03 -9.46 9.67
N ARG A 130 1.62 -10.43 8.84
CA ARG A 130 2.53 -11.15 7.92
C ARG A 130 3.12 -10.24 6.86
N TRP A 131 2.30 -9.37 6.27
CA TRP A 131 2.74 -8.40 5.28
C TRP A 131 3.67 -7.35 5.88
N GLU A 132 3.33 -6.80 7.05
CA GLU A 132 4.18 -5.86 7.77
C GLU A 132 5.50 -6.49 8.15
N LYS A 133 5.49 -7.70 8.72
CA LYS A 133 6.70 -8.46 9.06
C LYS A 133 7.60 -8.66 7.84
N SER A 134 7.04 -9.19 6.75
CA SER A 134 7.78 -9.43 5.50
C SER A 134 8.33 -8.14 4.91
N ALA A 135 7.54 -7.06 4.90
CA ALA A 135 7.97 -5.76 4.37
C ALA A 135 9.07 -5.13 5.23
N VAL A 136 8.95 -5.19 6.57
CA VAL A 136 9.97 -4.67 7.49
C VAL A 136 11.25 -5.49 7.41
N GLU A 137 11.17 -6.82 7.36
CA GLU A 137 12.31 -7.70 7.17
C GLU A 137 13.02 -7.40 5.84
N TRP A 138 12.26 -7.30 4.75
CA TRP A 138 12.78 -6.96 3.44
C TRP A 138 13.46 -5.57 3.44
N LEU A 139 12.81 -4.54 4.01
CA LEU A 139 13.39 -3.20 4.12
C LEU A 139 14.65 -3.17 4.99
N SER A 140 14.68 -3.92 6.09
CA SER A 140 15.86 -4.04 6.95
C SER A 140 17.03 -4.62 6.18
N GLN A 141 16.80 -5.70 5.43
CA GLN A 141 17.81 -6.33 4.59
C GLN A 141 18.30 -5.38 3.48
N VAL A 142 17.40 -4.62 2.85
CA VAL A 142 17.77 -3.59 1.85
C VAL A 142 18.65 -2.50 2.46
N VAL A 143 18.30 -2.02 3.65
CA VAL A 143 19.05 -0.96 4.35
C VAL A 143 20.43 -1.46 4.77
N GLU A 144 20.54 -2.69 5.27
CA GLU A 144 21.82 -3.34 5.58
C GLU A 144 22.68 -3.61 4.34
N GLU A 145 22.07 -4.01 3.23
CA GLU A 145 22.73 -4.19 1.93
C GLU A 145 23.29 -2.86 1.40
N GLU A 146 22.50 -1.79 1.41
CA GLU A 146 22.97 -0.46 1.02
C GLU A 146 24.04 0.09 1.97
N GLY A 147 23.95 -0.21 3.27
CA GLY A 147 25.02 0.07 4.24
C GLY A 147 26.34 -0.60 3.84
N ARG A 148 26.31 -1.92 3.58
CA ARG A 148 27.48 -2.70 3.12
C ARG A 148 28.03 -2.17 1.79
N ARG A 149 27.15 -1.81 0.86
CA ARG A 149 27.52 -1.21 -0.43
C ARG A 149 28.22 0.13 -0.25
N ALA A 150 27.68 1.01 0.59
CA ALA A 150 28.27 2.30 0.90
C ALA A 150 29.66 2.15 1.54
N GLU A 151 29.84 1.21 2.47
CA GLU A 151 31.15 0.86 3.04
C GLU A 151 32.16 0.44 1.96
N ARG A 152 31.75 -0.39 1.00
CA ARG A 152 32.60 -0.78 -0.12
C ARG A 152 32.97 0.38 -1.03
N ILE A 153 32.05 1.30 -1.33
CA ILE A 153 32.35 2.49 -2.13
C ILE A 153 33.37 3.38 -1.41
N VAL A 154 33.20 3.58 -0.09
CA VAL A 154 34.14 4.37 0.72
C VAL A 154 35.52 3.72 0.78
N ASN A 155 35.58 2.40 1.02
CA ASN A 155 36.82 1.63 1.11
C ASN A 155 37.51 1.49 -0.27
N GLY A 156 36.74 1.40 -1.34
CA GLY A 156 37.19 1.33 -2.73
C GLY A 156 37.54 2.69 -3.35
N GLY A 157 37.72 3.74 -2.54
CA GLY A 157 38.16 5.06 -3.01
C GLY A 157 37.12 5.82 -3.84
N GLY A 158 35.83 5.45 -3.76
CA GLY A 158 34.76 6.06 -4.55
C GLY A 158 34.39 5.30 -5.82
N GLN A 159 34.96 4.10 -6.03
CA GLN A 159 34.53 3.25 -7.14
C GLN A 159 33.06 2.83 -6.97
N LEU A 160 32.25 3.05 -8.00
CA LEU A 160 30.84 2.67 -7.98
C LEU A 160 30.71 1.14 -7.92
N VAL A 161 30.08 0.64 -6.85
CA VAL A 161 29.76 -0.77 -6.68
C VAL A 161 28.28 -0.97 -7.02
N ARG A 162 27.96 -1.97 -7.84
CA ARG A 162 26.57 -2.35 -8.13
C ARG A 162 25.99 -3.17 -6.97
N PRO A 163 24.67 -3.10 -6.70
CA PRO A 163 24.03 -3.93 -5.67
C PRO A 163 24.41 -5.42 -5.74
N LYS A 164 24.40 -6.05 -6.92
CA LYS A 164 24.78 -7.47 -7.06
C LYS A 164 26.25 -7.78 -6.75
N ASP A 165 27.11 -6.76 -6.79
CA ASP A 165 28.54 -6.86 -6.51
C ASP A 165 28.89 -6.38 -5.07
N ALA A 166 27.87 -6.01 -4.26
CA ALA A 166 28.04 -5.43 -2.93
C ALA A 166 28.23 -6.46 -1.79
N GLY A 167 28.11 -7.77 -2.05
CA GLY A 167 28.18 -8.84 -1.05
C GLY A 167 28.65 -10.18 -1.61
N THR A 168 29.09 -11.10 -0.75
CA THR A 168 29.13 -12.54 -1.08
C THR A 168 27.72 -13.15 -1.04
N GLU A 169 26.91 -12.69 -0.08
CA GLU A 169 25.49 -12.95 -0.01
C GLU A 169 24.74 -11.82 -0.72
N LEU A 170 23.98 -12.17 -1.76
CA LEU A 170 23.11 -11.24 -2.47
C LEU A 170 21.97 -10.83 -1.54
N GLY A 171 21.89 -9.54 -1.21
CA GLY A 171 20.72 -9.00 -0.54
C GLY A 171 19.53 -8.87 -1.51
N PRO A 172 18.39 -8.34 -1.05
CA PRO A 172 17.20 -8.24 -1.89
C PRO A 172 17.38 -7.36 -3.13
N LEU A 173 18.17 -6.29 -3.05
CA LEU A 173 18.44 -5.45 -4.22
C LEU A 173 19.38 -6.13 -5.20
N GLY A 174 20.43 -6.78 -4.71
CA GLY A 174 21.33 -7.60 -5.52
C GLY A 174 20.60 -8.77 -6.17
N PHE A 175 19.64 -9.38 -5.49
CA PHE A 175 18.77 -10.41 -6.07
C PHE A 175 17.88 -9.85 -7.19
N LEU A 176 17.25 -8.69 -6.99
CA LEU A 176 16.42 -8.06 -8.01
C LEU A 176 17.25 -7.60 -9.22
N GLU A 177 18.44 -7.02 -8.98
CA GLU A 177 19.35 -6.61 -10.05
C GLU A 177 19.88 -7.83 -10.80
N SER A 178 20.31 -8.89 -10.10
CA SER A 178 20.76 -10.12 -10.75
C SER A 178 19.63 -10.74 -11.57
N ALA A 179 18.43 -10.90 -11.02
CA ALA A 179 17.27 -11.42 -11.75
C ALA A 179 16.91 -10.56 -12.98
N ALA A 180 16.96 -9.23 -12.86
CA ALA A 180 16.72 -8.32 -13.98
C ALA A 180 17.83 -8.42 -15.03
N SER A 181 19.10 -8.48 -14.62
CA SER A 181 20.23 -8.62 -15.53
C SER A 181 20.21 -9.98 -16.24
N ASP A 182 19.94 -11.07 -15.53
CA ASP A 182 19.78 -12.42 -16.07
C ASP A 182 18.61 -12.49 -17.06
N PHE A 183 17.53 -11.75 -16.80
CA PHE A 183 16.40 -11.64 -17.71
C PHE A 183 16.79 -10.93 -19.01
N LEU A 184 17.49 -9.79 -18.92
CA LEU A 184 17.98 -9.04 -20.08
C LEU A 184 19.06 -9.82 -20.86
N ASP A 185 19.95 -10.50 -20.17
CA ASP A 185 20.99 -11.34 -20.77
C ASP A 185 20.37 -12.53 -21.50
N ARG A 186 19.35 -13.17 -20.92
CA ARG A 186 18.56 -14.21 -21.61
C ARG A 186 17.86 -13.68 -22.86
N ILE A 187 17.30 -12.46 -22.81
CA ILE A 187 16.75 -11.82 -24.01
C ILE A 187 17.86 -11.64 -25.04
N LYS A 188 18.97 -11.00 -24.68
CA LYS A 188 20.10 -10.73 -25.59
C LYS A 188 20.65 -12.00 -26.23
N LEU A 189 20.85 -13.06 -25.45
CA LEU A 189 21.32 -14.36 -25.94
C LEU A 189 20.32 -14.97 -26.91
N SER A 190 19.02 -15.01 -26.53
CA SER A 190 17.97 -15.55 -27.40
C SER A 190 17.81 -14.75 -28.70
N GLU A 191 17.95 -13.43 -28.66
CA GLU A 191 17.92 -12.56 -29.83
C GLU A 191 19.14 -12.77 -30.73
N SER A 192 20.33 -12.92 -30.13
CA SER A 192 21.57 -13.22 -30.86
C SER A 192 21.45 -14.56 -31.59
N GLU A 193 20.88 -15.56 -30.93
CA GLU A 193 20.60 -16.88 -31.53
C GLU A 193 19.52 -16.82 -32.61
N ARG A 194 18.49 -16.01 -32.41
CA ARG A 194 17.45 -15.77 -33.42
C ARG A 194 18.05 -15.20 -34.70
N VAL A 195 18.89 -14.17 -34.56
CA VAL A 195 19.58 -13.53 -35.68
C VAL A 195 20.54 -14.52 -36.36
N ARG A 196 21.29 -15.31 -35.57
CA ARG A 196 22.21 -16.33 -36.09
C ARG A 196 21.49 -17.41 -36.91
N THR A 197 20.38 -17.91 -36.40
CA THR A 197 19.56 -18.95 -37.05
C THR A 197 18.67 -18.39 -38.16
N LYS A 198 18.60 -17.06 -38.31
CA LYS A 198 17.68 -16.35 -39.23
C LYS A 198 16.20 -16.71 -38.99
N THR A 199 15.87 -17.05 -37.75
CA THR A 199 14.50 -17.33 -37.36
C THR A 199 13.72 -16.02 -37.28
N ILE A 200 12.52 -15.95 -37.86
CA ILE A 200 11.74 -14.69 -37.87
C ILE A 200 11.07 -14.46 -36.51
N ARG A 201 10.47 -15.50 -35.92
CA ARG A 201 9.68 -15.38 -34.69
C ARG A 201 10.43 -15.93 -33.47
N PRO A 202 10.47 -15.21 -32.35
CA PRO A 202 11.07 -15.69 -31.10
C PRO A 202 10.59 -17.09 -30.65
N LYS A 203 9.32 -17.44 -30.85
CA LYS A 203 8.79 -18.77 -30.47
C LYS A 203 9.36 -19.94 -31.27
N ASP A 204 9.82 -19.70 -32.50
CA ASP A 204 10.27 -20.75 -33.43
C ASP A 204 11.72 -21.20 -33.13
N LEU A 205 12.39 -20.54 -32.17
CA LEU A 205 13.63 -21.02 -31.59
C LEU A 205 13.40 -22.32 -30.79
N ASP A 206 14.43 -23.16 -30.80
CA ASP A 206 14.47 -24.38 -29.99
C ASP A 206 14.27 -24.07 -28.50
N GLU A 207 13.62 -24.98 -27.78
CA GLU A 207 13.21 -24.76 -26.39
C GLU A 207 14.41 -24.49 -25.46
N SER A 208 15.56 -25.09 -25.77
CA SER A 208 16.81 -24.90 -25.02
C SER A 208 17.39 -23.47 -25.12
N MET A 209 17.13 -22.79 -26.23
CA MET A 209 17.66 -21.44 -26.52
C MET A 209 16.58 -20.36 -26.50
N ARG A 210 15.34 -20.75 -26.17
CA ARG A 210 14.19 -19.86 -26.14
C ARG A 210 14.29 -18.94 -24.92
N GLY A 211 14.44 -17.65 -25.18
CA GLY A 211 14.41 -16.63 -24.15
C GLY A 211 13.00 -16.38 -23.60
N PRO A 212 12.86 -15.49 -22.60
CA PRO A 212 11.58 -15.21 -21.96
C PRO A 212 10.52 -14.64 -22.93
N LEU A 213 10.94 -13.87 -23.94
CA LEU A 213 10.03 -13.35 -24.96
C LEU A 213 9.50 -14.46 -25.88
N GLY A 214 10.37 -15.37 -26.30
CA GLY A 214 9.97 -16.54 -27.09
C GLY A 214 9.05 -17.46 -26.30
N GLU A 215 9.29 -17.64 -25.00
CA GLU A 215 8.41 -18.44 -24.13
C GLU A 215 7.04 -17.79 -23.94
N ALA A 216 6.99 -16.48 -23.71
CA ALA A 216 5.74 -15.73 -23.63
C ALA A 216 4.94 -15.80 -24.94
N GLU A 217 5.60 -15.61 -26.09
CA GLU A 217 4.98 -15.75 -27.40
C GLU A 217 4.50 -17.18 -27.64
N TYR A 218 5.32 -18.18 -27.33
CA TYR A 218 4.94 -19.59 -27.45
C TYR A 218 3.70 -19.92 -26.62
N ARG A 219 3.67 -19.50 -25.34
CA ARG A 219 2.51 -19.69 -24.46
C ARG A 219 1.26 -19.00 -25.02
N ALA A 220 1.39 -17.77 -25.49
CA ALA A 220 0.28 -17.03 -26.09
C ALA A 220 -0.25 -17.72 -27.36
N VAL A 221 0.64 -18.13 -28.27
CA VAL A 221 0.28 -18.87 -29.48
C VAL A 221 -0.36 -20.19 -29.13
N ARG A 222 0.16 -20.94 -28.14
CA ARG A 222 -0.44 -22.22 -27.72
C ARG A 222 -1.87 -22.03 -27.26
N ILE A 223 -2.15 -20.98 -26.49
CA ILE A 223 -3.52 -20.62 -26.09
C ILE A 223 -4.38 -20.34 -27.32
N PHE A 224 -3.88 -19.60 -28.32
CA PHE A 224 -4.62 -19.35 -29.56
C PHE A 224 -4.84 -20.61 -30.42
N GLU A 225 -3.90 -21.56 -30.42
CA GLU A 225 -4.03 -22.85 -31.07
C GLU A 225 -5.09 -23.71 -30.37
N GLU A 226 -5.06 -23.76 -29.03
CA GLU A 226 -6.10 -24.42 -28.22
C GLU A 226 -7.49 -23.81 -28.50
N ILE A 227 -7.58 -22.47 -28.62
CA ILE A 227 -8.81 -21.78 -29.01
C ILE A 227 -9.24 -22.19 -30.44
N ARG A 228 -8.32 -22.16 -31.40
CA ARG A 228 -8.61 -22.51 -32.80
C ARG A 228 -9.09 -23.94 -32.93
N ASP A 229 -8.44 -24.87 -32.24
CA ASP A 229 -8.75 -26.30 -32.32
C ASP A 229 -10.11 -26.59 -31.66
N ALA A 230 -10.42 -25.93 -30.54
CA ALA A 230 -11.76 -25.95 -29.94
C ALA A 230 -12.82 -25.40 -30.92
N GLU A 231 -12.52 -24.32 -31.64
CA GLU A 231 -13.40 -23.73 -32.65
C GLU A 231 -13.62 -24.63 -33.88
N LEU A 232 -12.57 -25.31 -34.35
CA LEU A 232 -12.68 -26.32 -35.41
C LEU A 232 -13.55 -27.50 -34.96
N LEU A 233 -13.37 -27.96 -33.73
CA LEU A 233 -14.20 -28.99 -33.12
C LEU A 233 -15.66 -28.54 -33.07
N ARG A 234 -15.92 -27.30 -32.62
CA ARG A 234 -17.25 -26.69 -32.58
C ARG A 234 -17.89 -26.67 -33.97
N MET A 235 -17.18 -26.18 -34.98
CA MET A 235 -17.67 -26.17 -36.37
C MET A 235 -17.97 -27.57 -36.90
N SER A 236 -17.14 -28.56 -36.58
CA SER A 236 -17.34 -29.95 -36.99
C SER A 236 -18.60 -30.55 -36.35
N GLN A 237 -18.87 -30.24 -35.07
CA GLN A 237 -20.07 -30.68 -34.37
C GLN A 237 -21.32 -29.98 -34.92
N SER A 238 -21.26 -28.68 -35.19
CA SER A 238 -22.38 -27.93 -35.81
C SER A 238 -22.76 -28.51 -37.17
N ARG A 239 -21.77 -28.87 -38.00
CA ARG A 239 -22.03 -29.52 -39.30
C ARG A 239 -22.73 -30.87 -39.13
N ARG A 240 -22.30 -31.69 -38.15
CA ARG A 240 -22.91 -33.00 -37.87
C ARG A 240 -24.35 -32.90 -37.37
N ARG A 241 -24.70 -31.82 -36.68
CA ARG A 241 -26.07 -31.54 -36.19
C ARG A 241 -26.99 -30.89 -37.24
N GLY A 242 -26.60 -30.88 -38.51
CA GLY A 242 -27.43 -30.31 -39.58
C GLY A 242 -27.42 -28.77 -39.61
N GLY A 243 -26.37 -28.13 -39.11
CA GLY A 243 -26.21 -26.67 -39.15
C GLY A 243 -26.60 -25.93 -37.87
N GLU A 244 -27.04 -26.64 -36.83
CA GLU A 244 -27.25 -26.04 -35.51
C GLU A 244 -25.93 -25.52 -34.93
N VAL A 245 -25.89 -24.26 -34.51
CA VAL A 245 -24.70 -23.62 -33.93
C VAL A 245 -24.47 -24.19 -32.53
N VAL A 246 -23.40 -24.97 -32.37
CA VAL A 246 -22.93 -25.44 -31.06
C VAL A 246 -22.31 -24.28 -30.28
N ARG A 247 -22.62 -24.14 -28.99
CA ARG A 247 -22.06 -23.08 -28.14
C ARG A 247 -20.62 -23.41 -27.73
N PRO A 248 -19.77 -22.40 -27.46
CA PRO A 248 -18.43 -22.64 -26.92
C PRO A 248 -18.40 -23.55 -25.68
N LEU A 249 -19.37 -23.41 -24.77
CA LEU A 249 -19.50 -24.23 -23.55
C LEU A 249 -19.63 -25.73 -23.83
N ASP A 250 -20.28 -26.10 -24.93
CA ASP A 250 -20.58 -27.50 -25.26
C ASP A 250 -19.34 -28.23 -25.86
N VAL A 251 -18.22 -27.52 -26.01
CA VAL A 251 -16.95 -28.03 -26.54
C VAL A 251 -15.83 -27.79 -25.51
N PRO A 252 -14.99 -28.80 -25.21
CA PRO A 252 -13.86 -28.60 -24.30
C PRO A 252 -12.87 -27.60 -24.90
N GLY A 253 -12.54 -26.55 -24.15
CA GLY A 253 -11.55 -25.55 -24.55
C GLY A 253 -11.59 -24.29 -23.68
N PRO A 254 -10.58 -23.43 -23.80
CA PRO A 254 -10.45 -22.22 -22.97
C PRO A 254 -11.62 -21.24 -23.13
N LEU A 255 -12.22 -21.14 -24.33
CA LEU A 255 -13.42 -20.34 -24.55
C LEU A 255 -14.67 -20.94 -23.87
N GLY A 256 -14.80 -22.26 -23.85
CA GLY A 256 -15.89 -22.95 -23.16
C GLY A 256 -15.80 -22.77 -21.64
N GLU A 257 -14.60 -22.85 -21.06
CA GLU A 257 -14.36 -22.56 -19.64
C GLU A 257 -14.67 -21.11 -19.28
N LEU A 258 -14.28 -20.17 -20.15
CA LEU A 258 -14.59 -18.76 -19.97
C LEU A 258 -16.11 -18.52 -20.03
N GLU A 259 -16.79 -19.07 -21.04
CA GLU A 259 -18.25 -19.00 -21.14
C GLU A 259 -18.92 -19.64 -19.93
N ALA A 260 -18.43 -20.79 -19.45
CA ALA A 260 -18.94 -21.46 -18.25
C ALA A 260 -18.91 -20.54 -17.04
N LYS A 261 -17.76 -19.89 -16.78
CA LYS A 261 -17.60 -18.96 -15.66
C LYS A 261 -18.48 -17.72 -15.82
N VAL A 262 -18.63 -17.23 -17.03
CA VAL A 262 -19.51 -16.08 -17.34
C VAL A 262 -20.98 -16.46 -17.17
N LEU A 263 -21.40 -17.64 -17.61
CA LEU A 263 -22.76 -18.14 -17.41
C LEU A 263 -23.05 -18.39 -15.93
N GLU A 264 -22.11 -18.99 -15.19
CA GLU A 264 -22.22 -19.15 -13.74
C GLU A 264 -22.42 -17.80 -13.04
N LEU A 265 -21.69 -16.76 -13.48
CA LEU A 265 -21.85 -15.40 -13.01
C LEU A 265 -23.26 -14.86 -13.31
N PHE A 266 -23.75 -15.01 -14.54
CA PHE A 266 -25.09 -14.55 -14.94
C PHE A 266 -26.19 -15.32 -14.20
N ASP A 267 -26.08 -16.63 -14.06
CA ASP A 267 -27.03 -17.47 -13.34
C ASP A 267 -27.08 -17.07 -11.86
N ALA A 268 -25.93 -16.77 -11.25
CA ALA A 268 -25.87 -16.25 -9.89
C ALA A 268 -26.59 -14.89 -9.79
N GLU A 269 -26.40 -14.00 -10.76
CA GLU A 269 -27.06 -12.69 -10.80
C GLU A 269 -28.57 -12.82 -11.02
N GLN A 270 -29.02 -13.71 -11.91
CA GLN A 270 -30.45 -13.95 -12.14
C GLN A 270 -31.13 -14.53 -10.91
N LYS A 271 -30.51 -15.52 -10.25
CA LYS A 271 -31.02 -16.08 -8.98
C LYS A 271 -31.11 -15.00 -7.90
N ARG A 272 -30.10 -14.12 -7.82
CA ARG A 272 -30.10 -12.97 -6.89
C ARG A 272 -31.20 -11.96 -7.23
N ALA A 273 -31.39 -11.64 -8.51
CA ALA A 273 -32.45 -10.75 -8.95
C ALA A 273 -33.84 -11.32 -8.67
N ALA A 274 -34.03 -12.63 -8.85
CA ALA A 274 -35.26 -13.33 -8.50
C ALA A 274 -35.51 -13.36 -6.97
N GLU A 275 -34.45 -13.60 -6.19
CA GLU A 275 -34.49 -13.52 -4.72
C GLU A 275 -34.88 -12.12 -4.24
N LYS A 276 -34.27 -11.08 -4.81
CA LYS A 276 -34.60 -9.67 -4.55
C LYS A 276 -36.08 -9.38 -4.81
N ARG A 277 -36.63 -9.87 -5.92
CA ARG A 277 -38.06 -9.70 -6.26
C ARG A 277 -38.99 -10.39 -5.25
N ARG A 278 -38.58 -11.52 -4.67
CA ARG A 278 -39.39 -12.30 -3.71
C ARG A 278 -39.35 -11.74 -2.30
N ASN A 279 -38.16 -11.38 -1.81
CA ASN A 279 -37.96 -11.10 -0.39
C ASN A 279 -38.16 -9.62 -0.03
N ALA A 280 -37.76 -8.68 -0.91
CA ALA A 280 -37.84 -7.25 -0.62
C ALA A 280 -37.79 -6.43 -1.92
N PRO A 281 -38.95 -6.19 -2.58
CA PRO A 281 -38.99 -5.35 -3.78
C PRO A 281 -38.46 -3.95 -3.45
N GLY A 282 -37.35 -3.57 -4.07
CA GLY A 282 -36.67 -2.28 -3.89
C GLY A 282 -35.42 -2.32 -3.03
N ALA A 283 -35.17 -3.37 -2.23
CA ALA A 283 -33.95 -3.47 -1.45
C ALA A 283 -32.73 -3.81 -2.32
N PHE A 284 -31.58 -3.20 -2.05
CA PHE A 284 -30.31 -3.57 -2.68
C PHE A 284 -29.75 -4.83 -1.99
N LEU A 285 -29.76 -5.96 -2.69
CA LEU A 285 -29.17 -7.22 -2.21
C LEU A 285 -27.74 -7.34 -2.75
N ARG A 286 -26.75 -7.35 -1.86
CA ARG A 286 -25.33 -7.49 -2.26
C ARG A 286 -25.03 -8.93 -2.69
N PRO A 287 -24.04 -9.16 -3.58
CA PRO A 287 -23.62 -10.49 -3.97
C PRO A 287 -23.31 -11.43 -2.80
N LYS A 288 -22.60 -10.95 -1.77
CA LYS A 288 -22.27 -11.75 -0.58
C LYS A 288 -23.47 -12.15 0.30
N ASP A 289 -24.56 -11.38 0.24
CA ASP A 289 -25.74 -11.54 1.10
C ASP A 289 -26.82 -12.43 0.44
N ALA A 290 -26.62 -12.79 -0.83
CA ALA A 290 -27.51 -13.66 -1.59
C ALA A 290 -27.46 -15.10 -1.07
N LYS A 291 -28.59 -15.83 -1.13
CA LYS A 291 -28.64 -17.25 -0.79
C LYS A 291 -27.70 -18.08 -1.68
N TYR A 292 -27.57 -17.68 -2.95
CA TYR A 292 -26.59 -18.22 -3.89
C TYR A 292 -25.56 -17.14 -4.23
N LYS A 293 -24.37 -17.25 -3.66
CA LYS A 293 -23.32 -16.23 -3.75
C LYS A 293 -22.70 -16.14 -5.15
N GLY A 294 -22.50 -17.29 -5.80
CA GLY A 294 -21.74 -17.39 -7.04
C GLY A 294 -20.29 -16.88 -6.89
N PRO A 295 -19.54 -16.76 -8.00
CA PRO A 295 -18.12 -16.43 -7.94
C PRO A 295 -17.85 -15.02 -7.38
N LEU A 296 -18.68 -14.03 -7.74
CA LEU A 296 -18.54 -12.67 -7.19
C LEU A 296 -18.92 -12.59 -5.71
N GLY A 297 -19.95 -13.31 -5.27
CA GLY A 297 -20.35 -13.31 -3.86
C GLY A 297 -19.32 -14.00 -2.97
N GLU A 298 -18.66 -15.06 -3.45
CA GLU A 298 -17.52 -15.69 -2.75
C GLU A 298 -16.32 -14.77 -2.67
N ALA A 299 -15.98 -14.08 -3.78
CA ALA A 299 -14.90 -13.10 -3.80
C ALA A 299 -15.19 -11.93 -2.85
N GLU A 300 -16.41 -11.39 -2.86
CA GLU A 300 -16.84 -10.32 -1.95
C GLU A 300 -16.86 -10.79 -0.49
N GLN A 301 -17.33 -12.01 -0.21
CA GLN A 301 -17.31 -12.58 1.13
C GLN A 301 -15.87 -12.72 1.64
N LYS A 302 -14.97 -13.28 0.83
CA LYS A 302 -13.56 -13.42 1.20
C LYS A 302 -12.90 -12.06 1.44
N ALA A 303 -13.21 -11.06 0.62
CA ALA A 303 -12.76 -9.69 0.82
C ALA A 303 -13.33 -9.10 2.13
N TYR A 304 -14.61 -9.35 2.43
CA TYR A 304 -15.26 -8.87 3.65
C TYR A 304 -14.72 -9.55 4.91
N GLU A 305 -14.47 -10.85 4.88
CA GLU A 305 -13.83 -11.59 5.97
C GLU A 305 -12.42 -11.06 6.23
N THR A 306 -11.66 -10.80 5.15
CA THR A 306 -10.34 -10.17 5.25
C THR A 306 -10.45 -8.78 5.88
N LEU A 307 -11.40 -7.95 5.45
CA LEU A 307 -11.65 -6.64 6.03
C LEU A 307 -12.13 -6.70 7.48
N ALA A 308 -12.93 -7.69 7.86
CA ALA A 308 -13.40 -7.87 9.23
C ALA A 308 -12.22 -8.23 10.15
N GLN A 309 -11.36 -9.16 9.72
CA GLN A 309 -10.12 -9.50 10.41
C GLN A 309 -9.20 -8.27 10.55
N LEU A 310 -9.09 -7.45 9.51
CA LEU A 310 -8.32 -6.20 9.55
C LEU A 310 -8.91 -5.20 10.54
N ASN A 311 -10.23 -4.98 10.52
CA ASN A 311 -10.91 -4.07 11.45
C ASN A 311 -10.80 -4.52 12.91
N GLU A 312 -10.85 -5.83 13.16
CA GLU A 312 -10.65 -6.38 14.50
C GLU A 312 -9.21 -6.15 14.98
N ALA A 313 -8.22 -6.44 14.13
CA ALA A 313 -6.82 -6.16 14.41
C ALA A 313 -6.57 -4.65 14.65
N GLU A 314 -7.17 -3.77 13.85
CA GLU A 314 -7.08 -2.32 14.02
C GLU A 314 -7.77 -1.82 15.29
N ARG A 315 -8.94 -2.38 15.66
CA ARG A 315 -9.60 -2.04 16.92
C ARG A 315 -8.76 -2.44 18.12
N LEU A 316 -8.15 -3.62 18.10
CA LEU A 316 -7.21 -4.05 19.14
C LEU A 316 -5.99 -3.11 19.19
N ARG A 317 -5.46 -2.71 18.02
CA ARG A 317 -4.39 -1.73 17.93
C ARG A 317 -4.80 -0.36 18.50
N LEU A 318 -5.97 0.16 18.16
CA LEU A 318 -6.45 1.45 18.69
C LEU A 318 -6.68 1.39 20.20
N LYS A 319 -7.22 0.30 20.73
CA LYS A 319 -7.33 0.10 22.18
C LYS A 319 -5.97 0.07 22.86
N SER A 320 -4.99 -0.63 22.26
CA SER A 320 -3.61 -0.64 22.75
C SER A 320 -3.01 0.78 22.74
N ILE A 321 -3.20 1.54 21.67
CA ILE A 321 -2.72 2.93 21.56
C ILE A 321 -3.42 3.85 22.56
N GLN A 322 -4.73 3.71 22.75
CA GLN A 322 -5.50 4.46 23.75
C GLN A 322 -4.99 4.15 25.15
N ARG A 323 -4.78 2.88 25.48
CA ARG A 323 -4.19 2.46 26.75
C ARG A 323 -2.81 3.09 26.96
N ILE A 324 -1.96 3.12 25.94
CA ILE A 324 -0.66 3.81 26.02
C ILE A 324 -0.79 5.30 26.26
N LEU A 325 -1.69 5.94 25.51
CA LEU A 325 -1.94 7.36 25.67
C LEU A 325 -2.49 7.67 27.06
N GLU A 326 -3.31 6.80 27.64
CA GLU A 326 -3.86 6.94 29.00
C GLU A 326 -2.79 6.71 30.08
N GLU A 327 -1.99 5.64 29.98
CA GLU A 327 -0.92 5.33 30.94
C GLU A 327 0.25 6.34 30.87
N LYS A 328 0.54 6.90 29.68
CA LYS A 328 1.59 7.89 29.47
C LYS A 328 1.06 9.33 29.34
N ARG A 329 -0.14 9.66 29.85
CA ARG A 329 -0.63 11.05 29.81
C ARG A 329 0.33 11.98 30.57
N PRO A 330 0.95 12.96 29.89
CA PRO A 330 1.87 13.85 30.56
C PRO A 330 1.19 14.66 31.68
N MET A 331 -0.10 15.01 31.53
CA MET A 331 -0.86 15.67 32.60
C MET A 331 -0.99 14.84 33.89
N ASP A 332 -1.12 13.51 33.79
CA ASP A 332 -1.33 12.62 34.94
C ASP A 332 0.00 12.21 35.61
N ASN A 333 1.07 12.09 34.82
CA ASN A 333 2.41 11.75 35.33
C ASN A 333 3.15 12.97 35.93
N ASP A 334 3.08 14.15 35.30
CA ASP A 334 3.68 15.38 35.84
C ASP A 334 2.94 16.64 35.34
N ARG A 335 1.99 17.11 36.15
CA ARG A 335 1.13 18.26 35.83
C ARG A 335 1.91 19.56 35.61
N ASN A 336 3.09 19.70 36.21
CA ASN A 336 3.91 20.91 36.13
C ASN A 336 4.92 20.87 34.98
N SER A 337 5.06 19.73 34.29
CA SER A 337 5.88 19.62 33.08
C SER A 337 5.31 20.53 31.98
N PRO A 338 6.18 21.16 31.15
CA PRO A 338 5.72 22.01 30.03
C PRO A 338 4.80 21.25 29.07
N LEU A 339 4.98 19.93 28.92
CA LEU A 339 4.08 19.07 28.15
C LEU A 339 2.70 18.90 28.80
N GLY A 340 2.64 18.77 30.13
CA GLY A 340 1.38 18.66 30.88
C GLY A 340 0.57 19.96 30.87
N ILE A 341 1.24 21.12 30.94
CA ILE A 341 0.60 22.43 30.82
C ILE A 341 0.03 22.64 29.42
N LEU A 342 0.80 22.30 28.38
CA LEU A 342 0.36 22.40 26.99
C LEU A 342 -0.84 21.48 26.70
N GLU A 343 -0.80 20.23 27.20
CA GLU A 343 -1.92 19.31 27.09
C GLU A 343 -3.17 19.87 27.77
N THR A 344 -3.03 20.36 29.01
CA THR A 344 -4.15 20.96 29.76
C THR A 344 -4.77 22.13 28.99
N PHE A 345 -3.94 22.97 28.37
CA PHE A 345 -4.40 24.09 27.57
C PHE A 345 -5.14 23.62 26.30
N ILE A 346 -4.59 22.67 25.55
CA ILE A 346 -5.21 22.13 24.33
C ILE A 346 -6.52 21.42 24.65
N VAL A 347 -6.53 20.55 25.66
CA VAL A 347 -7.74 19.84 26.11
C VAL A 347 -8.78 20.85 26.59
N GLY A 348 -8.38 21.88 27.33
CA GLY A 348 -9.26 22.98 27.73
C GLY A 348 -9.86 23.71 26.52
N LEU A 349 -9.04 24.04 25.53
CA LEU A 349 -9.45 24.77 24.32
C LEU A 349 -10.38 23.95 23.42
N VAL A 350 -10.19 22.62 23.34
CA VAL A 350 -11.06 21.72 22.57
C VAL A 350 -12.34 21.37 23.33
N ARG A 351 -12.26 21.16 24.65
CA ARG A 351 -13.40 20.70 25.47
C ARG A 351 -14.34 21.83 25.89
N ALA A 352 -13.83 23.06 26.06
CA ALA A 352 -14.65 24.21 26.45
C ALA A 352 -15.75 24.54 25.43
N PRO A 353 -15.50 24.58 24.10
CA PRO A 353 -16.55 24.80 23.10
C PRO A 353 -17.62 23.70 23.11
N ILE A 354 -17.22 22.44 23.27
CA ILE A 354 -18.15 21.30 23.30
C ILE A 354 -19.07 21.41 24.53
N LEU A 355 -18.49 21.70 25.71
CA LEU A 355 -19.27 21.93 26.91
C LEU A 355 -20.21 23.13 26.75
N LEU A 356 -19.74 24.25 26.20
CA LEU A 356 -20.55 25.44 25.97
C LEU A 356 -21.73 25.16 25.02
N VAL A 357 -21.49 24.43 23.91
CA VAL A 357 -22.56 23.97 23.01
C VAL A 357 -23.53 23.02 23.72
N SER A 358 -23.03 22.12 24.58
CA SER A 358 -23.89 21.21 25.34
C SER A 358 -24.80 21.97 26.32
N VAL A 359 -24.29 22.99 27.00
CA VAL A 359 -25.08 23.87 27.87
C VAL A 359 -26.10 24.65 27.05
N LEU A 360 -25.70 25.26 25.94
CA LEU A 360 -26.63 25.99 25.06
C LEU A 360 -27.75 25.07 24.53
N ARG A 361 -27.43 23.84 24.11
CA ARG A 361 -28.45 22.86 23.72
C ARG A 361 -29.40 22.56 24.87
N ARG A 362 -28.89 22.39 26.08
CA ARG A 362 -29.73 22.13 27.26
C ARG A 362 -30.62 23.32 27.61
N VAL A 363 -30.12 24.55 27.47
CA VAL A 363 -30.92 25.77 27.65
C VAL A 363 -32.00 25.89 26.59
N VAL A 364 -31.69 25.61 25.32
CA VAL A 364 -32.69 25.58 24.24
C VAL A 364 -33.75 24.52 24.51
N GLU A 365 -33.35 23.33 24.96
CA GLU A 365 -34.27 22.26 25.36
C GLU A 365 -35.20 22.71 26.50
N LEU A 366 -34.68 23.42 27.51
CA LEU A 366 -35.47 23.98 28.61
C LEU A 366 -36.38 25.16 28.20
N LEU A 367 -36.01 25.92 27.16
CA LEU A 367 -36.86 26.99 26.61
C LEU A 367 -37.93 26.43 25.66
N GLN A 368 -37.66 25.28 25.03
CA GLN A 368 -38.59 24.59 24.13
C GLN A 368 -39.47 23.57 24.85
N SER A 369 -39.12 23.16 26.08
CA SER A 369 -40.02 22.36 26.90
C SER A 369 -41.28 23.17 27.14
N GLN A 370 -42.40 22.67 26.62
CA GLN A 370 -43.72 23.25 26.82
C GLN A 370 -43.98 23.43 28.33
N PRO A 371 -44.76 24.44 28.75
CA PRO A 371 -45.20 24.52 30.14
C PRO A 371 -45.79 23.16 30.54
N LEU A 372 -45.42 22.66 31.72
CA LEU A 372 -45.83 21.35 32.20
C LEU A 372 -47.32 21.14 31.92
N ASP A 373 -47.64 20.05 31.23
CA ASP A 373 -49.03 19.68 31.01
C ASP A 373 -49.71 19.52 32.38
N GLY A 374 -50.99 19.90 32.50
CA GLY A 374 -51.66 19.96 33.81
C GLY A 374 -51.65 18.62 34.56
N ALA A 375 -51.45 17.51 33.85
CA ALA A 375 -51.25 16.17 34.40
C ALA A 375 -49.90 16.01 35.12
N ASP A 376 -48.82 16.57 34.58
CA ASP A 376 -47.48 16.51 35.17
C ASP A 376 -47.35 17.44 36.37
N GLU A 377 -48.05 18.59 36.35
CA GLU A 377 -48.11 19.50 37.48
C GLU A 377 -48.78 18.85 38.72
N LEU A 378 -49.79 18.00 38.48
CA LEU A 378 -50.44 17.20 39.52
C LEU A 378 -49.51 16.13 40.10
N LEU A 379 -48.66 15.51 39.27
CA LEU A 379 -47.67 14.52 39.73
C LEU A 379 -46.60 15.17 40.60
N VAL A 380 -46.08 16.34 40.18
CA VAL A 380 -45.09 17.09 40.97
C VAL A 380 -45.67 17.52 42.32
N ARG A 381 -46.89 18.05 42.36
CA ARG A 381 -47.58 18.37 43.63
C ARG A 381 -47.80 17.16 44.52
N LYS A 382 -48.08 15.99 43.93
CA LYS A 382 -48.27 14.74 44.69
C LYS A 382 -46.97 14.25 45.32
N ASP A 383 -45.84 14.44 44.66
CA ASP A 383 -44.53 14.07 45.20
C ASP A 383 -43.99 15.08 46.21
N GLU A 384 -44.28 16.38 46.05
CA GLU A 384 -44.02 17.38 47.10
C GLU A 384 -44.82 17.09 48.37
N GLY A 385 -46.09 16.70 48.25
CA GLY A 385 -46.91 16.26 49.38
C GLY A 385 -46.39 15.01 50.09
N LYS A 386 -45.73 14.09 49.37
CA LYS A 386 -45.10 12.91 49.97
C LYS A 386 -43.79 13.24 50.70
N LYS A 387 -43.02 14.23 50.22
CA LYS A 387 -41.78 14.66 50.87
C LYS A 387 -42.02 15.27 52.26
N TYR A 388 -43.14 15.97 52.44
CA TYR A 388 -43.51 16.52 53.76
C TYR A 388 -44.12 15.51 54.73
N ARG A 389 -44.57 14.34 54.26
CA ARG A 389 -45.10 13.26 55.12
C ARG A 389 -44.05 12.32 55.69
N ARG A 390 -42.78 12.47 55.31
CA ARG A 390 -41.65 11.63 55.78
C ARG A 390 -40.68 12.36 56.72
N ARG A 391 -41.10 13.48 57.32
CA ARG A 391 -40.40 14.09 58.45
C ARG A 391 -41.19 13.92 59.72
#